data_AF-A0A0C9ZK42-F1
#
_entry.id   AF-A0A0C9ZK42-F1
#
_cell.length_a   1.000
_cell.length_b   1.000
_cell.length_c   1.000
_cell.angle_alpha   90.00
_cell.angle_beta   90.00
_cell.angle_gamma   90.00
#
_symmetry.space_group_name_H-M   'P 1'
#
loop_
_entity.id
_entity.type
_entity.pdbx_description
1 polymer ?
#
loop_
_entity_poly.entity_id
_entity_poly.type
_entity_poly.pdbx_seq_one_letter_code
_entity_poly.pdbx_strand_id
1 'polypeptide(L)' 'CPIPTLHAVSAVGTRLFFYHLDTTNVPLANDTAPVERWDYDVLDVNGEARLHAVVDEMKEACENIANT' A
#
# COMPACT_ATOMS: atom_id res chain seq x y z
N CYS A 1 14.11 7.00 0.18
CA CYS A 1 13.46 6.16 1.21
C CYS A 1 14.42 5.01 1.52
N PRO A 2 14.73 4.68 2.78
CA PRO A 2 15.62 3.57 3.12
C PRO A 2 14.95 2.18 2.99
N ILE A 3 13.61 2.14 2.97
CA ILE A 3 12.85 0.93 2.63
C ILE A 3 12.80 0.81 1.10
N PRO A 4 13.22 -0.32 0.50
CA PRO A 4 13.29 -0.47 -0.96
C PRO A 4 11.91 -0.52 -1.61
N THR A 5 10.89 -1.01 -0.89
CA THR A 5 9.50 -1.12 -1.35
C THR A 5 8.64 -0.05 -0.70
N LEU A 6 7.97 0.76 -1.52
CA LEU A 6 6.94 1.71 -1.06
C LEU A 6 5.58 1.04 -1.16
N HIS A 7 4.98 0.71 -0.02
CA HIS A 7 3.57 0.33 0.06
C HIS A 7 2.72 1.59 -0.12
N ALA A 8 1.76 1.54 -1.04
CA ALA A 8 0.89 2.66 -1.36
C ALA A 8 -0.56 2.22 -1.51
N VAL A 9 -1.48 3.15 -1.24
CA VAL A 9 -2.91 2.93 -1.32
C VAL A 9 -3.56 4.10 -2.04
N SER A 10 -4.36 3.78 -3.05
CA SER A 10 -5.33 4.72 -3.65
C SER A 10 -6.69 4.45 -3.04
N ALA A 11 -7.46 5.51 -2.78
CA ALA A 11 -8.78 5.45 -2.16
C ALA A 11 -9.82 6.23 -2.98
N VAL A 12 -10.97 5.60 -3.25
CA VAL A 12 -12.16 6.26 -3.84
C VAL A 12 -13.37 5.85 -3.01
N GLY A 13 -13.90 6.78 -2.21
CA GLY A 13 -14.90 6.45 -1.20
C GLY A 13 -14.32 5.47 -0.17
N THR A 14 -14.99 4.32 -0.01
CA THR A 14 -14.55 3.22 0.88
C THR A 14 -13.68 2.18 0.18
N ARG A 15 -13.57 2.28 -1.15
CA ARG A 15 -12.80 1.34 -1.97
C ARG A 15 -11.32 1.66 -1.91
N LEU A 16 -10.51 0.63 -1.69
CA LEU A 16 -9.06 0.69 -1.61
C LEU A 16 -8.43 -0.13 -2.74
N PHE A 17 -7.39 0.45 -3.35
CA PHE A 17 -6.46 -0.27 -4.23
C PHE A 17 -5.06 -0.20 -3.62
N PHE A 18 -4.51 -1.37 -3.30
CA PHE A 18 -3.17 -1.52 -2.73
C PHE A 18 -2.15 -1.83 -3.83
N TYR A 19 -1.03 -1.13 -3.81
CA TYR A 19 0.06 -1.36 -4.77
C TYR A 19 1.42 -1.09 -4.16
N HIS A 20 2.45 -1.61 -4.81
CA HIS A 20 3.83 -1.44 -4.41
C HIS A 20 4.57 -0.70 -5.51
N LEU A 21 5.43 0.23 -5.11
CA LEU A 21 6.39 0.87 -6.01
C LEU A 21 7.80 0.53 -5.53
N ASP A 22 8.70 0.29 -6.49
CA ASP A 22 10.12 0.27 -6.20
C ASP A 22 10.58 1.71 -5.97
N THR A 23 11.20 1.96 -4.82
CA THR A 23 11.66 3.32 -4.47
C THR A 23 12.81 3.82 -5.34
N THR A 24 13.43 2.94 -6.13
CA THR A 24 14.45 3.31 -7.14
C THR A 24 13.85 3.77 -8.46
N ASN A 25 12.57 3.43 -8.71
CA ASN A 25 11.89 3.75 -9.95
C ASN A 25 10.42 4.09 -9.66
N VAL A 26 10.22 5.26 -9.06
CA VAL A 26 8.87 5.80 -8.78
C VAL A 26 8.36 6.49 -10.05
N PRO A 27 7.49 5.85 -10.85
CA PRO A 27 6.88 6.55 -11.97
C PRO A 27 6.05 7.71 -11.43
N LEU A 28 6.21 8.90 -12.03
CA LEU A 28 5.29 10.03 -11.88
C LEU A 28 3.96 9.65 -12.57
N ALA A 29 3.20 8.76 -11.95
CA ALA A 29 2.01 8.19 -12.54
C ALA A 29 0.81 9.12 -12.25
N ASN A 30 0.36 9.85 -13.27
CA ASN A 30 -1.02 10.36 -13.33
C ASN A 30 -1.93 9.14 -13.54
N ASP A 31 -2.29 8.44 -12.48
CA ASP A 31 -2.92 7.12 -12.60
C ASP A 31 -4.20 7.04 -11.77
N THR A 32 -5.33 7.29 -12.44
CA THR A 32 -6.61 6.77 -11.95
C THR A 32 -6.56 5.27 -12.15
N ALA A 33 -6.36 4.52 -11.07
CA ALA A 33 -6.31 3.07 -11.13
C ALA A 33 -7.60 2.51 -11.79
N PRO A 34 -7.48 1.59 -12.77
CA PRO A 34 -8.64 1.00 -13.43
C PRO A 34 -9.62 0.37 -12.44
N VAL A 35 -10.92 0.35 -12.77
CA VAL A 35 -12.01 0.00 -11.84
C VAL A 35 -11.86 -1.42 -11.24
N GLU A 36 -11.22 -2.31 -12.00
CA GLU A 36 -10.95 -3.70 -11.62
C GLU A 36 -9.86 -3.84 -10.55
N ARG A 37 -9.20 -2.75 -10.16
CA ARG A 37 -8.16 -2.76 -9.12
C ARG A 37 -8.69 -2.38 -7.73
N TRP A 38 -9.96 -2.00 -7.63
CA TRP A 38 -10.60 -1.54 -6.40
C TRP A 38 -11.23 -2.69 -5.61
N ASP A 39 -10.39 -3.69 -5.31
CA ASP A 39 -10.83 -5.02 -4.86
C ASP A 39 -11.24 -5.09 -3.39
N TYR A 40 -10.91 -4.06 -2.60
CA TYR A 40 -11.20 -4.04 -1.16
C TYR A 40 -12.11 -2.88 -0.79
N ASP A 41 -13.15 -3.15 0.00
CA ASP A 41 -13.90 -2.12 0.73
C ASP A 41 -13.40 -2.09 2.17
N VAL A 42 -12.95 -0.94 2.66
CA VAL A 42 -12.41 -0.80 4.02
C VAL A 42 -13.46 -1.04 5.11
N LEU A 43 -14.75 -0.91 4.79
CA LEU A 43 -15.83 -1.21 5.72
C LEU A 43 -16.11 -2.71 5.83
N ASP A 44 -15.57 -3.52 4.93
CA ASP A 44 -15.61 -4.98 5.02
C ASP A 44 -14.44 -5.49 5.87
N VAL A 45 -14.67 -6.57 6.63
CA VAL A 45 -13.63 -7.21 7.46
C VAL A 45 -12.36 -7.56 6.68
N ASN A 46 -12.50 -7.90 5.39
CA ASN A 46 -11.37 -8.22 4.52
C ASN A 46 -10.56 -6.98 4.14
N GLY A 47 -11.22 -5.84 3.92
CA GLY A 47 -10.52 -4.59 3.60
C GLY A 47 -9.82 -4.00 4.82
N GLU A 48 -10.47 -4.03 5.99
CA GLU A 48 -9.84 -3.68 7.26
C GLU A 48 -8.61 -4.57 7.51
N ALA A 49 -8.77 -5.90 7.44
CA ALA A 49 -7.67 -6.83 7.66
C ALA A 49 -6.51 -6.61 6.68
N ARG A 50 -6.81 -6.34 5.39
CA ARG A 50 -5.77 -6.05 4.40
C ARG A 50 -5.03 -4.75 4.70
N LEU A 51 -5.74 -3.70 5.12
CA LEU A 51 -5.12 -2.44 5.51
C LEU A 51 -4.18 -2.62 6.70
N HIS A 52 -4.62 -3.36 7.72
CA HIS A 52 -3.78 -3.69 8.87
C HIS A 52 -2.53 -4.47 8.48
N ALA A 53 -2.67 -5.48 7.61
CA ALA A 53 -1.52 -6.26 7.13
C ALA A 53 -0.47 -5.38 6.42
N VAL A 54 -0.90 -4.44 5.56
CA VAL A 54 0.02 -3.52 4.90
C VAL A 54 0.73 -2.60 5.89
N VAL A 55 0.02 -2.10 6.91
CA VAL A 55 0.62 -1.28 7.97
C VAL A 55 1.67 -2.07 8.75
N ASP A 56 1.41 -3.34 9.05
CA ASP A 56 2.35 -4.17 9.80
C ASP A 56 3.58 -4.55 8.96
N GLU A 57 3.42 -4.83 7.66
CA GLU A 57 4.52 -4.99 6.70
C GLU A 57 5.44 -3.74 6.70
N MET A 58 4.87 -2.53 6.73
CA MET A 58 5.63 -1.28 6.78
C MET A 58 6.38 -1.08 8.11
N LYS A 59 5.77 -1.44 9.24
CA LYS A 59 6.43 -1.35 10.56
C LYS A 59 7.60 -2.30 10.65
N GLU A 60 7.42 -3.56 10.22
CA GLU A 60 8.49 -4.56 10.20
C GLU A 60 9.66 -4.10 9.32
N ALA A 61 9.38 -3.52 8.16
CA ALA A 61 10.41 -2.95 7.29
C ALA A 61 11.19 -1.80 7.96
N CYS A 62 10.51 -0.90 8.68
CA CYS A 62 11.14 0.15 9.46
C CYS A 62 12.03 -0.40 10.59
N GLU A 63 11.54 -1.39 11.34
CA GLU A 63 12.26 -2.00 12.46
C GLU A 63 13.54 -2.71 11.99
N ASN A 64 13.47 -3.42 10.86
CA ASN A 64 14.63 -4.08 10.26
C ASN A 64 15.74 -3.08 9.87
N ILE A 65 15.37 -1.87 9.43
CA ILE A 65 16.34 -0.81 9.15
C ILE A 65 16.93 -0.22 10.43
N ALA A 66 16.11 -0.02 11.48
CA ALA A 66 16.58 0.55 12.74
C ALA A 66 17.55 -0.37 13.52
N ASN A 67 17.48 -1.68 13.26
CA ASN A 67 18.33 -2.71 13.86
C ASN A 67 19.60 -3.04 13.05
N THR A 68 19.84 -2.35 11.94
CA THR A 68 21.03 -2.52 11.07
C THR A 68 22.00 -1.35 11.24
#